data_AF-A0A7C7UMH5-F1
#
_entry.id   AF-A0A7C7UMH5-F1
#
_cell.length_a   1.000
_cell.length_b   1.000
_cell.length_c   1.000
_cell.angle_alpha   90.00
_cell.angle_beta   90.00
_cell.angle_gamma   90.00
#
_symmetry.space_group_name_H-M   'P 1'
#
loop_
_entity.id
_entity.type
_entity.pdbx_description
1 polymer ?
#
loop_
_entity_poly.entity_id
_entity_poly.type
_entity_poly.pdbx_seq_one_letter_code
_entity_poly.pdbx_strand_id
1 'polypeptide(L)' 'MTLHHKAGNSPEKMVEIHGTAFAITSLNCGESFDRDEMEKPITNGEKDPRCNTRSGILNPAPISFGQATPEDKMASTLK' A
#
# COMPACT_ATOMS: atom_id res chain seq x y z
N MET A 1 10.44 -0.04 -0.20
CA MET A 1 10.75 1.22 -0.91
C MET A 1 10.87 0.99 -2.41
N THR A 2 10.24 1.83 -3.26
CA THR A 2 10.15 1.64 -4.73
C THR A 2 11.46 1.94 -5.48
N LEU A 3 11.55 1.47 -6.73
CA LEU A 3 12.73 1.67 -7.58
C LEU A 3 12.95 3.16 -7.90
N HIS A 4 11.89 3.95 -8.05
CA HIS A 4 12.00 5.40 -8.24
C HIS A 4 12.66 6.06 -7.03
N HIS A 5 12.28 5.68 -5.81
CA HIS A 5 12.95 6.14 -4.60
C HIS A 5 14.41 5.67 -4.54
N LYS A 6 14.67 4.39 -4.84
CA LYS A 6 16.04 3.83 -4.85
C LYS A 6 16.95 4.50 -5.90
N ALA A 7 16.38 5.03 -6.98
CA ALA A 7 17.11 5.80 -7.98
C ALA A 7 17.45 7.24 -7.53
N GLY A 8 17.07 7.65 -6.30
CA GLY A 8 17.41 8.95 -5.73
C GLY A 8 16.46 10.08 -6.09
N ASN A 9 15.27 9.78 -6.64
CA ASN A 9 14.27 10.80 -6.92
C ASN A 9 13.75 11.44 -5.62
N SER A 10 13.55 12.76 -5.63
CA SER A 10 13.01 13.47 -4.48
C SER A 10 11.60 12.99 -4.15
N PRO A 11 11.31 12.55 -2.91
CA PRO A 11 9.98 12.11 -2.49
C PRO A 11 8.91 13.18 -2.68
N GLU A 12 9.27 14.46 -2.52
CA GLU A 12 8.35 15.60 -2.65
C GLU A 12 7.91 15.86 -4.10
N LYS A 13 8.67 15.35 -5.07
CA LYS A 13 8.40 15.48 -6.51
C LYS A 13 7.83 14.20 -7.12
N MET A 14 7.44 13.24 -6.28
CA MET A 14 6.97 11.92 -6.71
C MET A 14 5.57 11.65 -6.19
N VAL A 15 4.71 11.14 -7.08
CA VAL A 15 3.37 10.68 -6.73
C VAL A 15 3.19 9.28 -7.27
N GLU A 16 3.05 8.30 -6.37
CA GLU A 16 2.76 6.91 -6.72
C GLU A 16 1.25 6.76 -6.94
N ILE A 17 0.78 7.16 -8.13
CA ILE A 17 -0.66 7.23 -8.46
C ILE A 17 -1.37 5.87 -8.37
N HIS A 18 -0.65 4.77 -8.54
CA HIS A 18 -1.19 3.42 -8.38
C HIS A 18 -0.84 2.81 -7.02
N GLY A 19 -0.46 3.61 -6.03
CA GLY A 19 0.01 3.13 -4.73
C GLY A 19 1.38 2.45 -4.83
N THR A 20 1.71 1.66 -3.81
CA THR A 20 3.05 1.10 -3.63
C THR A 20 3.01 -0.39 -3.30
N ALA A 21 3.88 -1.18 -3.91
CA ALA A 21 3.95 -2.62 -3.62
C ALA A 21 4.52 -2.92 -2.23
N PHE A 22 5.14 -1.93 -1.58
CA PHE A 22 5.87 -2.09 -0.32
C PHE A 22 5.02 -1.85 0.94
N ALA A 23 3.71 -1.70 0.77
CA ALA A 23 2.77 -1.56 1.87
C ALA A 23 1.56 -2.48 1.66
N ILE A 24 0.92 -2.83 2.76
CA ILE A 24 -0.34 -3.56 2.84
C ILE A 24 -1.36 -2.64 3.51
N THR A 25 -2.61 -2.64 3.04
CA THR A 25 -3.68 -1.80 3.57
C THR A 25 -4.91 -2.64 3.89
N SER A 26 -5.53 -2.36 5.04
CA SER A 26 -6.82 -2.96 5.39
C SER A 26 -7.96 -2.34 4.59
N LEU A 27 -8.76 -3.17 3.93
CA LEU A 27 -9.94 -2.70 3.18
C LEU A 27 -11.09 -2.24 4.08
N ASN A 28 -11.05 -2.54 5.38
CA ASN A 28 -12.10 -2.14 6.33
C ASN A 28 -11.78 -0.82 7.05
N CYS A 29 -10.51 -0.58 7.38
CA CYS A 29 -10.11 0.62 8.13
C CYS A 29 -9.12 1.55 7.44
N GLY A 30 -8.55 1.16 6.29
CA GLY A 30 -7.54 1.94 5.59
C GLY A 30 -6.18 2.01 6.28
N GLU A 31 -5.99 1.29 7.39
CA GLU A 31 -4.70 1.25 8.08
C GLU A 31 -3.64 0.59 7.20
N SER A 32 -2.46 1.20 7.17
CA SER A 32 -1.34 0.78 6.34
C SER A 32 -0.23 0.16 7.18
N PHE A 33 0.35 -0.91 6.67
CA PHE A 33 1.35 -1.73 7.33
C PHE A 33 2.52 -1.95 6.39
N ASP A 34 3.71 -2.14 6.96
CA ASP A 34 4.88 -2.55 6.18
C ASP A 34 4.65 -3.95 5.59
N ARG A 35 4.98 -4.11 4.31
CA ARG A 35 4.80 -5.38 3.61
C ARG A 35 5.62 -6.50 4.23
N ASP A 36 6.88 -6.24 4.54
CA ASP A 36 7.81 -7.27 5.00
C ASP A 36 7.39 -7.76 6.39
N GLU A 37 6.80 -6.89 7.21
CA GLU A 37 6.18 -7.27 8.47
C GLU A 37 4.95 -8.17 8.29
N MET A 38 4.08 -7.82 7.34
CA MET A 38 2.84 -8.57 7.07
C MET A 38 3.06 -9.88 6.30
N GLU A 39 4.20 -10.04 5.62
CA GLU A 39 4.56 -11.29 4.97
C GLU A 39 5.08 -12.35 5.96
N LYS A 40 5.64 -11.95 7.11
CA LYS A 40 6.19 -12.90 8.11
C LYS A 40 5.20 -14.00 8.51
N PRO A 41 3.95 -13.70 8.93
CA PRO A 41 3.00 -14.74 9.30
C PRO A 41 2.66 -15.66 8.13
N ILE A 42 2.56 -15.11 6.92
CA ILE A 42 2.30 -15.86 5.69
C ILE A 42 3.42 -16.86 5.43
N THR A 43 4.68 -16.42 5.52
CA THR A 43 5.85 -17.29 5.37
C THR A 43 5.96 -18.35 6.47
N ASN A 44 5.38 -18.09 7.65
CA ASN A 44 5.29 -19.02 8.76
C ASN A 44 4.07 -19.97 8.70
N GLY A 45 3.29 -19.92 7.62
CA GLY A 45 2.19 -20.85 7.35
C GLY A 45 0.79 -20.32 7.66
N GLU A 46 0.64 -19.06 8.10
CA GLU A 46 -0.67 -18.43 8.25
C GLU A 46 -1.25 -18.10 6.87
N LYS A 47 -2.46 -18.60 6.56
CA LYS A 47 -3.00 -18.52 5.18
C LYS A 47 -3.67 -17.20 4.84
N ASP A 48 -4.33 -16.57 5.81
CA ASP A 48 -5.18 -15.39 5.57
C ASP A 48 -5.17 -14.47 6.80
N PRO A 49 -4.02 -13.81 7.06
CA PRO A 49 -3.89 -12.88 8.18
C PRO A 49 -4.89 -11.73 8.04
N ARG A 50 -5.49 -11.34 9.17
CA ARG A 50 -6.49 -10.27 9.23
C ARG A 50 -5.93 -9.03 9.91
N CYS A 51 -6.51 -7.88 9.57
CA CYS A 51 -6.15 -6.62 10.22
C CYS A 51 -6.38 -6.69 11.74
N ASN A 52 -5.37 -6.36 12.54
CA ASN A 52 -5.43 -6.38 14.01
C ASN A 52 -6.46 -5.42 14.62
N THR A 53 -6.89 -4.40 13.86
CA THR A 53 -7.77 -3.32 14.36
C THR A 53 -9.25 -3.60 14.12
N ARG A 54 -9.63 -4.12 12.94
CA ARG A 54 -11.04 -4.36 12.57
C ARG A 54 -11.28 -5.68 11.82
N SER A 55 -10.33 -6.62 11.90
CA SER A 55 -10.40 -7.94 11.25
C SER A 55 -10.68 -7.90 9.73
N GLY A 56 -10.37 -6.77 9.08
CA GLY A 56 -10.57 -6.57 7.65
C GLY A 56 -9.61 -7.40 6.81
N ILE A 57 -9.97 -7.59 5.53
CA ILE A 57 -9.08 -8.16 4.51
C ILE A 57 -7.88 -7.22 4.34
N LEU A 58 -6.69 -7.80 4.39
CA LEU A 58 -5.44 -7.12 4.09
C LEU A 58 -5.16 -7.24 2.59
N ASN A 59 -5.03 -6.10 1.91
CA ASN A 59 -4.75 -6.05 0.48
C ASN A 59 -3.41 -5.35 0.26
N PRO A 60 -2.57 -5.76 -0.70
CA PRO A 60 -1.46 -4.93 -1.15
C PRO A 60 -1.92 -3.51 -1.45
N ALA A 61 -1.10 -2.52 -1.08
CA ALA A 61 -1.43 -1.11 -1.28
C ALA A 61 -1.44 -0.63 -2.74
N PRO A 62 -0.95 -1.35 -3.79
CA PRO A 62 -1.23 -0.96 -5.14
C PRO A 62 -2.74 -0.97 -5.44
N ILE A 63 -3.21 0.05 -6.15
CA ILE A 63 -4.61 0.18 -6.57
C ILE A 63 -4.92 -0.90 -7.62
N SER A 64 -5.83 -1.81 -7.28
CA SER A 64 -6.28 -2.88 -8.18
C SER A 64 -7.34 -2.37 -9.16
N PHE A 65 -7.57 -3.10 -10.24
CA PHE A 65 -8.67 -2.79 -11.16
C PHE A 65 -10.01 -2.76 -10.42
N GLY A 66 -10.80 -1.72 -10.68
CA GLY A 66 -12.08 -1.47 -10.00
C GLY A 66 -11.96 -0.75 -8.66
N GLN A 67 -10.74 -0.53 -8.13
CA GLN A 67 -10.53 0.36 -6.99
C GLN A 67 -10.32 1.79 -7.48
N ALA A 68 -10.85 2.76 -6.73
CA ALA A 68 -10.67 4.18 -7.03
C ALA A 68 -9.22 4.59 -6.74
N THR A 69 -8.62 5.33 -7.65
CA THR A 69 -7.37 6.05 -7.38
C THR A 69 -7.62 7.16 -6.35
N PRO A 70 -6.76 7.34 -5.33
CA PRO A 70 -6.94 8.38 -4.33
C PRO A 70 -6.99 9.80 -4.95
N GLU A 71 -8.04 10.55 -4.65
CA GLU A 71 -8.27 11.88 -5.23
C GLU A 71 -7.21 12.90 -4.81
N ASP A 72 -6.71 12.82 -3.58
CA ASP A 72 -5.64 13.67 -3.06
C ASP A 72 -4.35 13.50 -3.87
N LYS A 73 -4.00 12.25 -4.21
CA LYS A 73 -2.86 11.92 -5.08
C LYS A 73 -3.08 12.49 -6.48
N MET A 74 -4.26 12.28 -7.07
CA MET A 74 -4.61 12.82 -8.40
C MET A 74 -4.56 14.36 -8.43
N ALA A 75 -5.07 15.04 -7.42
CA ALA A 75 -5.04 16.49 -7.34
C ALA A 75 -3.60 17.03 -7.26
N SER A 76 -2.70 16.30 -6.59
CA SER A 76 -1.31 16.72 -6.43
C SER A 76 -0.50 16.72 -7.73
N THR A 77 -0.97 16.03 -8.79
CA THR A 77 -0.30 15.99 -10.10
C THR A 77 -0.72 17.11 -11.06
N LEU A 78 -1.67 17.97 -10.68
CA LEU A 78 -2.21 19.04 -11.54
C LEU A 78 -1.44 20.37 -11.42
N LYS A 79 -0.19 20.34 -10.91
CA LYS A 79 0.64 21.52 -10.69
C LYS A 79 1.53 21.85 -11.88
#